data_AF-W0GEW5-F1
#
_entry.id   AF-W0GEW5-F1
#
_cell.length_a   1.000
_cell.length_b   1.000
_cell.length_c   1.000
_cell.angle_alpha   90.00
_cell.angle_beta   90.00
_cell.angle_gamma   90.00
#
_symmetry.space_group_name_H-M   'P 1'
#
loop_
_entity.id
_entity.type
_entity.pdbx_description
1 polymer ?
#
loop_
_entity_poly.entity_id
_entity_poly.type
_entity_poly.pdbx_seq_one_letter_code
_entity_poly.pdbx_strand_id
1 'polypeptide(L)'
;LFFYVQDIVEPDPPVGLNWTLLNVSLTGTHFDIMVNWRPPESADVKMGWMTLSYEVQHRSLHSDHWEVTDLVSSTHRTLYGLQTNVNHEVRVRCKMHGMT
;
A
#
# COMPACT_ATOMS: atom_id res chain seq x y z
N LEU A 1 -18.07 23.73 17.63
CA LEU A 1 -17.03 22.74 17.25
C LEU A 1 -16.02 23.45 16.37
N PHE A 2 -14.74 23.41 16.72
CA PHE A 2 -13.66 23.86 15.85
C PHE A 2 -12.91 22.62 15.36
N PHE A 3 -12.60 22.58 14.07
CA PHE A 3 -11.72 21.58 13.45
C PHE A 3 -10.70 22.32 12.60
N TYR A 4 -9.52 21.74 12.42
CA TYR A 4 -8.53 22.22 11.47
C TYR A 4 -8.72 21.52 10.13
N VAL A 5 -8.40 22.19 9.02
CA VAL A 5 -8.51 21.58 7.68
C VAL A 5 -7.73 20.25 7.62
N GLN A 6 -6.59 20.17 8.29
CA GLN A 6 -5.79 18.94 8.40
C GLN A 6 -6.52 17.75 9.02
N ASP A 7 -7.51 17.99 9.89
CA ASP A 7 -8.26 16.93 10.58
C ASP A 7 -9.29 16.26 9.68
N ILE A 8 -9.62 16.89 8.54
CA ILE A 8 -10.63 16.43 7.59
C ILE A 8 -10.05 16.06 6.22
N VAL A 9 -8.72 16.02 6.09
CA VAL A 9 -8.06 15.64 4.83
C VAL A 9 -8.18 14.15 4.60
N GLU A 10 -8.87 13.78 3.53
CA GLU A 10 -8.94 12.42 2.98
C GLU A 10 -8.31 12.43 1.58
N PRO A 11 -7.06 11.96 1.41
CA PRO A 11 -6.39 11.97 0.11
C PRO A 11 -7.04 11.00 -0.88
N ASP A 12 -6.98 11.33 -2.17
CA ASP A 12 -7.30 10.40 -3.25
C ASP A 12 -6.43 9.12 -3.18
N PRO A 13 -6.91 7.98 -3.70
CA PRO A 13 -6.15 6.73 -3.63
C PRO A 13 -4.84 6.79 -4.43
N PRO A 14 -3.79 6.07 -4.01
CA PRO A 14 -2.56 5.89 -4.79
C PRO A 14 -2.84 5.33 -6.18
N VAL A 15 -1.98 5.68 -7.15
CA VAL A 15 -2.17 5.31 -8.56
C VAL A 15 -1.02 4.48 -9.11
N GLY A 16 -1.28 3.75 -10.20
CA GLY A 16 -0.26 2.99 -10.91
C GLY A 16 0.30 1.82 -10.09
N LEU A 17 -0.55 1.13 -9.34
CA LEU A 17 -0.17 -0.07 -8.59
C LEU A 17 0.39 -1.12 -9.54
N ASN A 18 1.61 -1.58 -9.27
CA ASN A 18 2.30 -2.61 -10.01
C ASN A 18 3.09 -3.52 -9.05
N TRP A 19 3.58 -4.66 -9.55
CA TRP A 19 4.32 -5.61 -8.76
C TRP A 19 5.49 -6.23 -9.53
N THR A 20 6.47 -6.75 -8.79
CA THR A 20 7.62 -7.46 -9.34
C THR A 20 7.91 -8.67 -8.47
N LEU A 21 8.11 -9.83 -9.10
CA LEU A 21 8.51 -11.05 -8.41
C LEU A 21 9.92 -10.87 -7.84
N LEU A 22 10.12 -11.22 -6.56
CA LEU A 22 11.42 -11.16 -5.91
C LEU A 22 12.05 -12.53 -5.76
N ASN A 23 11.32 -13.45 -5.11
CA ASN A 23 11.85 -14.76 -4.77
C ASN A 23 10.76 -15.81 -4.84
N VAL A 24 11.15 -17.06 -5.04
CA VAL A 24 10.29 -18.24 -4.97
C VAL A 24 10.92 -19.23 -4.00
N SER A 25 10.12 -19.74 -3.08
CA SER A 25 10.55 -20.77 -2.13
C SER A 25 11.10 -22.01 -2.85
N LEU A 26 12.01 -22.75 -2.19
CA LEU A 26 12.62 -23.97 -2.75
C LEU A 26 11.60 -25.03 -3.15
N THR A 27 10.47 -25.11 -2.44
CA THR A 27 9.38 -26.05 -2.75
C THR A 27 8.44 -25.54 -3.84
N GLY A 28 8.60 -24.29 -4.29
CA GLY A 28 7.72 -23.65 -5.27
C GLY A 28 6.31 -23.36 -4.76
N THR A 29 6.08 -23.47 -3.44
CA THR A 29 4.75 -23.30 -2.83
C THR A 29 4.45 -21.86 -2.43
N HIS A 30 5.49 -21.04 -2.25
CA HIS A 30 5.37 -19.64 -1.87
C HIS A 30 6.30 -18.76 -2.70
N PHE A 31 5.94 -17.48 -2.82
CA PHE A 31 6.74 -16.45 -3.48
C PHE A 31 6.64 -15.10 -2.76
N ASP A 32 7.65 -14.27 -2.98
CA ASP A 32 7.72 -12.91 -2.46
C ASP A 32 7.60 -11.92 -3.62
N ILE A 33 6.90 -10.80 -3.42
CA ILE A 33 6.77 -9.73 -4.41
C ILE A 33 7.08 -8.37 -3.81
N MET A 34 7.58 -7.46 -4.62
CA MET A 34 7.58 -6.04 -4.33
C MET A 34 6.42 -5.38 -5.05
N VAL A 35 5.51 -4.78 -4.30
CA VAL A 35 4.47 -3.91 -4.84
C VAL A 35 4.96 -2.46 -4.83
N ASN A 36 4.65 -1.70 -5.88
CA ASN A 36 5.01 -0.30 -6.01
C ASN A 36 3.85 0.51 -6.59
N TRP A 37 3.83 1.80 -6.27
CA TRP A 37 2.77 2.74 -6.66
C TRP A 37 3.33 4.16 -6.75
N ARG A 38 2.45 5.11 -7.07
CA ARG A 38 2.72 6.55 -7.03
C ARG A 38 1.70 7.27 -6.14
N PRO A 39 2.06 8.40 -5.52
CA PRO A 39 1.08 9.25 -4.83
C PRO A 39 -0.01 9.72 -5.81
N PRO A 40 -1.22 10.05 -5.31
CA PRO A 40 -2.25 10.67 -6.14
C PRO A 40 -1.74 12.00 -6.71
N GLU A 41 -2.14 12.33 -7.94
CA GLU A 41 -1.70 13.56 -8.62
C GLU A 41 -2.23 14.84 -7.94
N SER A 42 -3.34 14.72 -7.20
CA SER A 42 -3.93 15.79 -6.40
C SER A 42 -3.15 16.13 -5.11
N ALA A 43 -2.26 15.25 -4.65
CA ALA A 43 -1.44 15.49 -3.46
C ALA A 43 -0.07 16.06 -3.83
N ASP A 44 0.23 17.27 -3.38
CA ASP A 44 1.55 17.87 -3.54
C ASP A 44 2.56 17.34 -2.51
N VAL A 45 2.98 16.09 -2.74
CA VAL A 45 4.02 15.42 -1.95
C VAL A 45 5.42 15.92 -2.35
N LYS A 46 5.62 16.30 -3.61
CA LYS A 46 6.94 16.66 -4.15
C LYS A 46 7.45 17.99 -3.60
N MET A 47 6.57 18.97 -3.43
CA MET A 47 6.95 20.27 -2.85
C MET A 47 6.83 20.27 -1.32
N GLY A 48 6.44 19.15 -0.71
CA GLY A 48 6.41 18.98 0.75
C GLY A 48 5.18 19.54 1.45
N TRP A 49 4.12 19.92 0.71
CA TRP A 49 2.86 20.35 1.32
C TRP A 49 2.16 19.20 2.04
N MET A 50 2.21 17.99 1.48
CA MET A 50 1.64 16.79 2.08
C MET A 50 2.70 15.72 2.32
N THR A 51 2.71 15.16 3.53
CA THR A 51 3.40 13.90 3.80
C THR A 51 2.37 12.79 3.86
N LEU A 52 2.56 11.72 3.07
CA LEU A 52 1.65 10.58 3.03
C LEU A 52 2.27 9.35 3.69
N SER A 53 1.43 8.58 4.38
CA SER A 53 1.73 7.21 4.80
C SER A 53 0.81 6.26 4.06
N TYR A 54 1.34 5.11 3.66
CA TYR A 54 0.65 4.12 2.85
C TYR A 54 0.41 2.85 3.64
N GLU A 55 -0.79 2.31 3.50
CA GLU A 55 -1.18 1.03 4.05
C GLU A 55 -1.44 0.07 2.89
N VAL A 56 -0.68 -1.02 2.83
CA VAL A 56 -0.90 -2.10 1.88
C VAL A 56 -1.73 -3.17 2.55
N GLN A 57 -2.78 -3.61 1.84
CA GLN A 57 -3.59 -4.73 2.24
C GLN A 57 -3.56 -5.80 1.14
N HIS A 58 -3.48 -7.06 1.52
CA HIS A 58 -3.54 -8.17 0.57
C HIS A 58 -4.41 -9.31 1.09
N ARG A 59 -4.87 -10.15 0.16
CA ARG A 59 -5.59 -11.38 0.49
C ARG A 59 -5.50 -12.36 -0.67
N SER A 60 -5.71 -13.63 -0.38
CA SER A 60 -6.14 -14.61 -1.39
C SER A 60 -7.55 -14.26 -1.88
N LEU A 61 -7.84 -14.50 -3.17
CA LEU A 61 -9.22 -14.43 -3.69
C LEU A 61 -10.21 -15.37 -2.97
N HIS A 62 -9.72 -16.41 -2.30
CA HIS A 62 -10.54 -17.34 -1.54
C HIS A 62 -10.77 -16.89 -0.09
N SER A 63 -10.17 -15.77 0.33
CA SER A 63 -10.32 -15.20 1.68
C SER A 63 -11.22 -13.97 1.67
N ASP A 64 -12.15 -13.90 2.61
CA ASP A 64 -12.95 -12.70 2.86
C ASP A 64 -12.23 -11.66 3.72
N HIS A 65 -11.10 -12.05 4.34
CA HIS A 65 -10.34 -11.19 5.24
C HIS A 65 -9.09 -10.62 4.56
N TRP A 66 -8.92 -9.31 4.72
CA TRP A 66 -7.73 -8.57 4.30
C TRP A 66 -6.65 -8.64 5.37
N GLU A 67 -5.44 -9.03 4.98
CA GLU A 67 -4.24 -8.89 5.78
C GLU A 67 -3.70 -7.47 5.60
N VAL A 68 -3.52 -6.77 6.73
CA VAL A 68 -3.08 -5.38 6.76
C VAL A 68 -1.62 -5.34 7.18
N THR A 69 -0.80 -4.68 6.38
CA THR A 69 0.61 -4.49 6.67
C THR A 69 0.84 -3.15 7.38
N ASP A 70 1.94 -3.00 8.13
CA ASP A 70 2.33 -1.71 8.75
C ASP A 70 2.33 -0.51 7.76
N LEU A 71 2.21 0.69 8.30
CA LEU A 71 2.30 1.90 7.50
C LEU A 71 3.74 2.13 7.03
N VAL A 72 3.91 2.51 5.76
CA VAL A 72 5.19 2.90 5.17
C VAL A 72 5.12 4.30 4.57
N SER A 73 6.22 5.06 4.60
CA SER A 73 6.33 6.34 3.90
C SER A 73 6.82 6.17 2.45
N SER A 74 7.41 5.02 2.12
CA SER A 74 7.84 4.66 0.77
C SER A 74 6.65 4.42 -0.17
N THR A 75 6.89 4.54 -1.47
CA THR A 75 5.92 4.21 -2.52
C THR A 75 6.07 2.77 -3.03
N HIS A 76 6.58 1.88 -2.17
CA HIS A 76 6.72 0.46 -2.42
C HIS A 76 6.73 -0.31 -1.10
N ARG A 77 6.36 -1.59 -1.17
CA ARG A 77 6.48 -2.54 -0.05
C ARG A 77 6.66 -3.97 -0.55
N THR A 78 7.43 -4.76 0.19
CA THR A 78 7.52 -6.20 -0.04
C THR A 78 6.41 -6.95 0.71
N LEU A 79 5.76 -7.87 0.00
CA LEU A 79 4.87 -8.89 0.56
C LEU A 79 5.59 -10.24 0.49
N TYR A 80 5.61 -10.96 1.61
CA TYR A 80 6.36 -12.20 1.76
C TYR A 80 5.41 -13.40 1.85
N GLY A 81 5.87 -14.54 1.36
CA GLY A 81 5.20 -15.82 1.62
C GLY A 81 3.80 -15.93 1.00
N LEU A 82 3.56 -15.32 -0.16
CA LEU A 82 2.30 -15.48 -0.89
C LEU A 82 2.24 -16.90 -1.46
N GLN A 83 1.12 -17.60 -1.28
CA GLN A 83 0.91 -18.96 -1.81
C GLN A 83 0.90 -18.95 -3.34
N THR A 84 1.66 -19.86 -3.97
CA THR A 84 1.58 -20.09 -5.42
C THR A 84 0.27 -20.79 -5.80
N ASN A 85 -0.07 -20.76 -7.11
CA ASN A 85 -1.30 -21.36 -7.66
C ASN A 85 -2.62 -20.80 -7.11
N VAL A 86 -2.55 -19.64 -6.46
CA VAL A 86 -3.72 -18.90 -5.96
C VAL A 86 -3.60 -17.47 -6.44
N ASN A 87 -4.73 -16.91 -6.89
CA ASN A 87 -4.80 -15.50 -7.22
C ASN A 87 -4.87 -14.67 -5.94
N HIS A 88 -4.04 -13.64 -5.87
CA HIS A 88 -4.02 -12.69 -4.77
C HIS A 88 -4.54 -11.35 -5.25
N GLU A 89 -5.25 -10.65 -4.36
CA GLU A 89 -5.61 -9.25 -4.52
C GLU A 89 -4.75 -8.39 -3.61
N VAL A 90 -4.31 -7.25 -4.13
CA VAL A 90 -3.60 -6.23 -3.36
C VAL A 90 -4.30 -4.90 -3.57
N ARG A 91 -4.47 -4.14 -2.49
CA ARG A 91 -4.91 -2.75 -2.54
C ARG A 91 -4.03 -1.88 -1.65
N VAL A 92 -3.91 -0.62 -2.04
CA VAL A 92 -3.12 0.36 -1.30
C VAL A 92 -4.00 1.57 -1.05
N ARG A 93 -3.99 2.08 0.17
CA ARG A 93 -4.57 3.38 0.52
C ARG A 93 -3.49 4.26 1.13
N CYS A 94 -3.67 5.57 1.02
CA CYS A 94 -2.82 6.54 1.69
C CYS A 94 -3.62 7.35 2.70
N LYS A 95 -2.92 7.92 3.66
CA LYS A 95 -3.45 8.93 4.57
C LYS A 95 -2.41 10.01 4.77
N MET A 96 -2.86 11.22 5.11
CA MET A 96 -1.95 12.27 5.50
C MET A 96 -1.27 11.89 6.82
N HIS A 97 0.05 11.93 6.84
CA HIS A 97 0.81 11.91 8.08
C HIS A 97 0.61 13.28 8.72
N GLY A 98 -0.10 13.35 9.85
CA GLY A 98 -0.29 14.61 10.56
C GLY A 98 1.07 15.27 10.81
N MET A 99 1.16 16.59 10.64
CA MET A 99 2.36 17.32 11.03
C MET A 99 2.48 17.23 12.55
N THR A 100 3.65 16.81 13.05
CA THR A 100 3.97 16.78 14.48
C THR A 100 4.24 18.18 15.00
#